data_AF-A0A8T4KR14-F1
#
_entry.id   AF-A0A8T4KR14-F1
#
_cell.length_a   1.000
_cell.length_b   1.000
_cell.length_c   1.000
_cell.angle_alpha   90.00
_cell.angle_beta   90.00
_cell.angle_gamma   90.00
#
_symmetry.space_group_name_H-M   'P 1'
#
loop_
_entity.id
_entity.type
_entity.pdbx_description
1 polymer ?
#
loop_
_entity_poly.entity_id
_entity_poly.type
_entity_poly.pdbx_seq_one_letter_code
_entity_poly.pdbx_strand_id
1 'polypeptide(L)'
;MRESGIFSFVLVLLFIAVEFAMLGAQNEIAGESAKTQALLMQMEKASYLRNEIELNSDFLIGKVMENELRGGNYDPEAINEKICSALFGYFMDVESAYAVHPSIKFYSAFASSSEYQELPSKMKVPLQEFDICTNSKVIVVKGLGNYSAEFAYTGGIFKDRAVFAEIVYGNYSQVFVIPFDYTINAEA
;
A
#
# COMPACT_ATOMS: atom_id res chain seq x y z
N MET A 1 64.11 7.53 -36.51
CA MET A 1 62.65 7.71 -36.60
C MET A 1 62.32 9.08 -36.03
N ARG A 2 61.52 9.89 -36.72
CA ARG A 2 61.24 11.30 -36.32
C ARG A 2 60.36 11.32 -35.07
N GLU A 3 60.90 11.81 -33.96
CA GLU A 3 60.24 11.94 -32.64
C GLU A 3 58.89 12.69 -32.71
N SER A 4 58.74 13.60 -33.68
CA SER A 4 57.49 14.32 -33.93
C SER A 4 56.31 13.42 -34.32
N GLY A 5 56.56 12.29 -35.01
CA GLY A 5 55.51 11.34 -35.40
C GLY A 5 55.01 10.49 -34.22
N ILE A 6 55.90 10.18 -33.28
CA ILE A 6 55.57 9.44 -32.05
C ILE A 6 54.73 10.33 -31.14
N PHE A 7 55.12 11.59 -30.97
CA PHE A 7 54.36 12.55 -30.17
C PHE A 7 52.94 12.75 -30.69
N SER A 8 52.76 13.00 -32.00
CA SER A 8 51.43 13.16 -32.60
C SER A 8 50.58 11.88 -32.50
N PHE A 9 51.19 10.70 -32.62
CA PHE A 9 50.49 9.42 -32.46
C PHE A 9 50.00 9.20 -31.03
N VAL A 10 50.85 9.49 -30.02
CA VAL A 10 50.46 9.42 -28.60
C VAL A 10 49.34 10.41 -28.29
N LEU A 11 49.37 11.61 -28.88
CA LEU A 11 48.34 12.63 -28.70
C LEU A 11 46.99 12.17 -29.26
N VAL A 12 46.97 11.53 -30.43
CA VAL A 12 45.77 10.93 -31.02
C VAL A 12 45.23 9.80 -30.13
N LEU A 13 46.08 8.92 -29.61
CA LEU A 13 45.65 7.87 -28.69
C LEU A 13 45.06 8.43 -27.40
N LEU A 14 45.61 9.52 -26.88
CA LEU A 14 45.10 10.20 -25.69
C LEU A 14 43.70 10.79 -25.94
N PHE A 15 43.49 11.44 -27.09
CA PHE A 15 42.16 11.92 -27.48
C PHE A 15 41.15 10.78 -27.63
N ILE A 16 41.55 9.67 -28.27
CA ILE A 16 40.70 8.48 -28.42
C ILE A 16 40.34 7.91 -27.03
N ALA A 17 41.30 7.81 -26.10
CA ALA A 17 41.04 7.32 -24.75
C ALA A 17 40.05 8.22 -23.98
N VAL A 18 40.17 9.55 -24.12
CA VAL A 18 39.24 10.50 -23.50
C VAL A 18 37.83 10.37 -24.10
N GLU A 19 37.71 10.25 -25.42
CA GLU A 19 36.42 10.02 -26.10
C GLU A 19 35.76 8.72 -25.62
N PHE A 20 36.51 7.61 -25.53
CA PHE A 20 35.96 6.36 -25.00
C PHE A 20 35.56 6.46 -23.53
N ALA A 21 36.32 7.20 -22.71
CA ALA A 21 35.96 7.45 -21.31
C ALA A 21 34.67 8.29 -21.20
N MET A 22 34.50 9.32 -22.04
CA MET A 22 33.28 10.14 -22.09
C MET A 22 32.07 9.32 -22.55
N LEU A 23 32.21 8.50 -23.58
CA LEU A 23 31.15 7.60 -24.05
C LEU A 23 30.77 6.56 -22.97
N GLY A 24 31.76 6.03 -22.24
CA GLY A 24 31.52 5.13 -21.12
C GLY A 24 30.70 5.79 -20.01
N ALA A 25 31.10 7.00 -19.58
CA ALA A 25 30.40 7.78 -18.57
C ALA A 25 28.97 8.15 -19.00
N GLN A 26 28.77 8.53 -20.27
CA GLN A 26 27.43 8.83 -20.81
C GLN A 26 26.51 7.60 -20.78
N ASN A 27 27.03 6.42 -21.15
CA ASN A 27 26.26 5.18 -21.10
C ASN A 27 25.91 4.77 -19.67
N GLU A 28 26.81 4.98 -18.72
CA GLU A 28 26.57 4.71 -17.30
C GLU A 28 25.48 5.62 -16.74
N ILE A 29 25.59 6.94 -16.97
CA ILE A 29 24.58 7.93 -16.57
C ILE A 29 23.22 7.64 -17.23
N ALA A 30 23.19 7.31 -18.53
CA ALA A 30 21.96 6.96 -19.21
C ALA A 30 21.34 5.67 -18.65
N GLY A 31 22.17 4.68 -18.31
CA GLY A 31 21.74 3.45 -17.66
C GLY A 31 21.19 3.67 -16.25
N GLU A 32 21.82 4.52 -15.45
CA GLU A 32 21.32 4.93 -14.12
C GLU A 32 20.02 5.73 -14.20
N SER A 33 19.91 6.64 -15.17
CA SER A 33 18.69 7.41 -15.42
C SER A 33 17.53 6.50 -15.80
N ALA A 34 17.74 5.53 -16.71
CA ALA A 34 16.73 4.55 -17.08
C ALA A 34 16.30 3.66 -15.91
N LYS A 35 17.24 3.22 -15.07
CA LYS A 35 16.94 2.45 -13.85
C LYS A 35 16.12 3.27 -12.85
N THR A 36 16.50 4.52 -12.65
CA THR A 36 15.78 5.45 -11.78
C THR A 36 14.35 5.67 -12.27
N GLN A 37 14.17 5.90 -13.57
CA GLN A 37 12.85 6.11 -14.16
C GLN A 37 11.97 4.84 -14.04
N ALA A 38 12.54 3.66 -14.27
CA ALA A 38 11.82 2.40 -14.08
C ALA A 38 11.40 2.21 -12.61
N LEU A 39 12.27 2.52 -11.66
CA LEU A 39 11.94 2.47 -10.23
C LEU A 39 10.83 3.45 -9.87
N LEU A 40 10.90 4.70 -10.33
CA LEU A 40 9.85 5.71 -10.10
C LEU A 40 8.49 5.25 -10.65
N MET A 41 8.46 4.64 -11.83
CA MET A 41 7.23 4.07 -12.38
C MET A 41 6.70 2.91 -11.53
N GLN A 42 7.57 2.05 -11.00
CA GLN A 42 7.16 0.98 -10.08
C GLN A 42 6.57 1.55 -8.77
N MET A 43 7.19 2.61 -8.24
CA MET A 43 6.72 3.31 -7.05
C MET A 43 5.35 3.95 -7.25
N GLU A 44 5.16 4.62 -8.39
CA GLU A 44 3.89 5.26 -8.75
C GLU A 44 2.76 4.23 -8.86
N LYS A 45 3.01 3.11 -9.54
CA LYS A 45 2.02 2.03 -9.70
C LYS A 45 1.67 1.35 -8.38
N ALA A 46 2.65 1.07 -7.53
CA ALA A 46 2.39 0.53 -6.20
C ALA A 46 1.58 1.53 -5.35
N SER A 47 1.88 2.83 -5.45
CA SER A 47 1.16 3.87 -4.71
C SER A 47 -0.27 4.05 -5.21
N TYR A 48 -0.49 3.93 -6.51
CA TYR A 48 -1.82 3.92 -7.10
C TYR A 48 -2.66 2.77 -6.54
N LEU A 49 -2.12 1.56 -6.53
CA LEU A 49 -2.84 0.38 -5.98
C LEU A 49 -3.10 0.51 -4.48
N ARG A 50 -2.13 1.02 -3.72
CA ARG A 50 -2.33 1.31 -2.30
C ARG A 50 -3.52 2.26 -2.08
N ASN A 51 -3.55 3.36 -2.83
CA ASN A 51 -4.62 4.34 -2.72
C ASN A 51 -5.97 3.78 -3.20
N GLU A 52 -5.97 2.92 -4.22
CA GLU A 52 -7.18 2.25 -4.69
C GLU A 52 -7.75 1.32 -3.60
N ILE A 53 -6.90 0.55 -2.92
CA ILE A 53 -7.30 -0.31 -1.79
C ILE A 53 -7.89 0.53 -0.66
N GLU A 54 -7.23 1.63 -0.31
CA GLU A 54 -7.67 2.57 0.74
C GLU A 54 -9.07 3.13 0.42
N LEU A 55 -9.21 3.79 -0.74
CA LEU A 55 -10.46 4.43 -1.14
C LEU A 55 -11.63 3.44 -1.28
N ASN A 56 -11.37 2.25 -1.82
CA ASN A 56 -12.41 1.23 -1.96
C ASN A 56 -12.82 0.62 -0.62
N SER A 57 -11.88 0.49 0.32
CA SER A 57 -12.19 0.05 1.69
C SER A 57 -13.11 1.06 2.37
N ASP A 58 -12.77 2.35 2.27
CA ASP A 58 -13.54 3.45 2.84
C ASP A 58 -14.96 3.50 2.27
N PHE A 59 -15.05 3.44 0.94
CA PHE A 59 -16.31 3.42 0.22
C PHE A 59 -17.17 2.22 0.62
N LEU A 60 -16.56 1.04 0.76
CA LEU A 60 -17.29 -0.18 1.12
C LEU A 60 -17.87 -0.09 2.53
N ILE A 61 -17.08 0.37 3.49
CA ILE A 61 -17.53 0.57 4.88
C ILE A 61 -18.70 1.56 4.92
N GLY A 62 -18.55 2.74 4.29
CA GLY A 62 -19.61 3.75 4.22
C GLY A 62 -20.88 3.21 3.57
N LYS A 63 -20.74 2.52 2.43
CA LYS A 63 -21.86 1.93 1.70
C LYS A 63 -22.60 0.85 2.50
N VAL A 64 -21.88 0.01 3.24
CA VAL A 64 -22.50 -0.99 4.12
C VAL A 64 -23.30 -0.30 5.22
N MET A 65 -22.70 0.69 5.91
CA MET A 65 -23.42 1.44 6.95
C MET A 65 -24.67 2.14 6.41
N GLU A 66 -24.57 2.87 5.29
CA GLU A 66 -25.72 3.55 4.68
C GLU A 66 -26.85 2.58 4.32
N ASN A 67 -26.52 1.43 3.73
CA ASN A 67 -27.51 0.44 3.33
C ASN A 67 -28.23 -0.18 4.54
N GLU A 68 -27.49 -0.45 5.63
CA GLU A 68 -28.09 -0.99 6.85
C GLU A 68 -28.99 0.03 7.53
N LEU A 69 -28.53 1.28 7.68
CA LEU A 69 -29.32 2.34 8.30
C LEU A 69 -30.60 2.63 7.50
N ARG A 70 -30.50 2.73 6.15
CA ARG A 70 -31.68 2.89 5.28
C ARG A 70 -32.59 1.67 5.26
N GLY A 71 -32.03 0.48 5.45
CA GLY A 71 -32.76 -0.77 5.61
C GLY A 71 -33.46 -0.91 6.97
N GLY A 72 -33.25 0.03 7.89
CA GLY A 72 -33.83 0.00 9.23
C GLY A 72 -33.10 -0.91 10.21
N ASN A 73 -31.90 -1.40 9.85
CA ASN A 73 -31.03 -2.09 10.78
C ASN A 73 -30.14 -1.08 11.51
N TYR A 74 -30.31 -1.01 12.82
CA TYR A 74 -29.58 -0.07 13.69
C TYR A 74 -28.74 -0.78 14.75
N ASP A 75 -28.58 -2.11 14.65
CA ASP A 75 -27.75 -2.89 15.56
C ASP A 75 -26.25 -2.68 15.21
N PRO A 76 -25.47 -2.02 16.07
CA PRO A 76 -24.07 -1.74 15.78
C PRO A 76 -23.22 -3.00 15.60
N GLU A 77 -23.53 -4.09 16.31
CA GLU A 77 -22.77 -5.34 16.21
C GLU A 77 -23.03 -6.02 14.86
N ALA A 78 -24.28 -6.12 14.45
CA ALA A 78 -24.66 -6.68 13.15
C ALA A 78 -24.11 -5.85 11.98
N ILE A 79 -24.08 -4.52 12.09
CA ILE A 79 -23.47 -3.64 11.08
C ILE A 79 -21.96 -3.87 11.02
N ASN A 80 -21.28 -3.96 12.17
CA ASN A 80 -19.84 -4.21 12.23
C ASN A 80 -19.50 -5.56 11.58
N GLU A 81 -20.22 -6.63 11.89
CA GLU A 81 -20.01 -7.96 11.27
C GLU A 81 -20.11 -7.88 9.74
N LYS A 82 -21.15 -7.22 9.20
CA LYS A 82 -21.29 -7.05 7.75
C LYS A 82 -20.14 -6.26 7.12
N ILE A 83 -19.66 -5.22 7.79
CA ILE A 83 -18.48 -4.46 7.34
C ILE A 83 -17.25 -5.38 7.30
N CYS A 84 -17.02 -6.17 8.35
CA CYS A 84 -15.88 -7.10 8.41
C CYS A 84 -15.93 -8.12 7.26
N SER A 85 -17.08 -8.76 7.06
CA SER A 85 -17.25 -9.75 5.98
C SER A 85 -17.04 -9.11 4.61
N ALA A 86 -17.55 -7.89 4.41
CA ALA A 86 -17.39 -7.17 3.16
C ALA A 86 -15.92 -6.81 2.90
N LEU A 87 -15.22 -6.25 3.89
CA LEU A 87 -13.80 -5.91 3.79
C LEU A 87 -12.94 -7.16 3.58
N PHE A 88 -13.19 -8.23 4.32
CA PHE A 88 -12.46 -9.49 4.15
C PHE A 88 -12.65 -10.06 2.75
N GLY A 89 -13.89 -10.12 2.27
CA GLY A 89 -14.19 -10.54 0.89
C GLY A 89 -13.47 -9.68 -0.14
N TYR A 90 -13.53 -8.36 0.02
CA TYR A 90 -12.82 -7.42 -0.86
C TYR A 90 -11.30 -7.67 -0.87
N PHE A 91 -10.67 -7.85 0.29
CA PHE A 91 -9.24 -8.12 0.36
C PHE A 91 -8.86 -9.45 -0.30
N MET A 92 -9.64 -10.51 -0.09
CA MET A 92 -9.40 -11.79 -0.76
C MET A 92 -9.58 -11.69 -2.29
N ASP A 93 -10.55 -10.90 -2.76
CA ASP A 93 -10.74 -10.63 -4.19
C ASP A 93 -9.54 -9.86 -4.77
N VAL A 94 -9.00 -8.88 -4.04
CA VAL A 94 -7.79 -8.15 -4.44
C VAL A 94 -6.58 -9.08 -4.50
N GLU A 95 -6.35 -9.93 -3.49
CA GLU A 95 -5.25 -10.92 -3.53
C GLU A 95 -5.36 -11.83 -4.75
N SER A 96 -6.58 -12.30 -5.04
CA SER A 96 -6.86 -13.18 -6.17
C SER A 96 -6.61 -12.49 -7.51
N ALA A 97 -7.08 -11.25 -7.67
CA ALA A 97 -6.86 -10.45 -8.87
C ALA A 97 -5.37 -10.14 -9.11
N TYR A 98 -4.60 -10.01 -8.04
CA TYR A 98 -3.17 -9.65 -8.05
C TYR A 98 -2.28 -10.78 -7.53
N ALA A 99 -2.61 -12.03 -7.87
CA ALA A 99 -1.86 -13.20 -7.42
C ALA A 99 -0.44 -13.30 -8.03
N VAL A 100 -0.25 -12.75 -9.23
CA VAL A 100 0.98 -12.92 -10.04
C VAL A 100 1.80 -11.64 -10.14
N HIS A 101 1.22 -10.55 -10.66
CA HIS A 101 1.93 -9.28 -10.79
C HIS A 101 0.98 -8.08 -11.00
N PRO A 102 1.10 -7.00 -10.19
CA PRO A 102 1.83 -6.95 -8.91
C PRO A 102 1.35 -8.04 -7.97
N SER A 103 2.20 -8.44 -7.02
CA SER A 103 1.81 -9.39 -5.99
C SER A 103 1.29 -8.63 -4.78
N ILE A 104 0.03 -8.83 -4.43
CA ILE A 104 -0.60 -8.22 -3.25
C ILE A 104 -1.00 -9.32 -2.29
N LYS A 105 -0.61 -9.17 -1.01
CA LYS A 105 -0.99 -10.09 0.06
C LYS A 105 -1.30 -9.35 1.35
N PHE A 106 -2.41 -9.69 1.97
CA PHE A 106 -2.92 -9.18 3.22
C PHE A 106 -2.53 -10.09 4.38
N TYR A 107 -2.17 -9.46 5.47
CA TYR A 107 -1.71 -10.11 6.69
C TYR A 107 -2.27 -9.40 7.92
N SER A 108 -2.20 -10.11 9.03
CA SER A 108 -2.32 -9.55 10.37
C SER A 108 -1.03 -9.78 11.15
N ALA A 109 -0.60 -8.78 11.92
CA ALA A 109 0.57 -8.89 12.81
C ALA A 109 0.39 -8.06 14.08
N PHE A 110 1.08 -8.48 15.13
CA PHE A 110 1.06 -7.77 16.40
C PHE A 110 1.80 -6.44 16.30
N ALA A 111 1.14 -5.33 16.58
CA ALA A 111 1.73 -4.01 16.49
C ALA A 111 1.29 -3.11 17.64
N SER A 112 2.24 -2.35 18.18
CA SER A 112 1.96 -1.14 18.95
C SER A 112 2.00 0.09 18.03
N SER A 113 1.42 1.21 18.46
CA SER A 113 1.35 2.46 17.71
C SER A 113 2.70 2.98 17.19
N SER A 114 3.82 2.63 17.81
CA SER A 114 5.17 3.02 17.38
C SER A 114 5.79 2.12 16.30
N GLU A 115 5.24 0.95 16.01
CA GLU A 115 5.91 -0.11 15.22
C GLU A 115 5.35 -0.29 13.81
N TYR A 116 4.50 0.63 13.33
CA TYR A 116 3.84 0.50 12.03
C TYR A 116 4.82 0.43 10.84
N GLN A 117 5.99 1.07 10.96
CA GLN A 117 7.05 0.98 9.94
C GLN A 117 7.77 -0.38 9.94
N GLU A 118 7.69 -1.13 11.04
CA GLU A 118 8.36 -2.42 11.23
C GLU A 118 7.43 -3.61 10.99
N LEU A 119 6.15 -3.39 10.72
CA LEU A 119 5.14 -4.42 10.44
C LEU A 119 5.62 -5.53 9.46
N PRO A 120 6.32 -5.21 8.35
CA PRO A 120 6.83 -6.23 7.43
C PRO A 120 7.87 -7.19 8.05
N SER A 121 8.49 -6.80 9.16
CA SER A 121 9.56 -7.55 9.83
C SER A 121 9.03 -8.45 10.95
N LYS A 122 7.74 -8.35 11.28
CA LYS A 122 7.10 -9.11 12.36
C LYS A 122 6.54 -10.44 11.87
N MET A 123 6.18 -11.31 12.82
CA MET A 123 5.49 -12.56 12.50
C MET A 123 4.13 -12.25 11.88
N LYS A 124 4.09 -12.32 10.55
CA LYS A 124 2.88 -12.12 9.75
C LYS A 124 2.07 -13.41 9.66
N VAL A 125 0.77 -13.28 9.88
CA VAL A 125 -0.20 -14.37 9.74
C VAL A 125 -1.11 -14.02 8.58
N PRO A 126 -1.54 -14.99 7.75
CA PRO A 126 -2.57 -14.73 6.74
C PRO A 126 -3.79 -14.06 7.39
N LEU A 127 -4.30 -13.03 6.73
CA LEU A 127 -5.44 -12.28 7.24
C LEU A 127 -6.63 -13.23 7.47
N GLN A 128 -7.28 -13.10 8.62
CA GLN A 128 -8.58 -13.73 8.88
C GLN A 128 -9.63 -12.66 9.13
N GLU A 129 -10.89 -12.96 8.80
CA GLU A 129 -12.01 -12.02 8.97
C GLU A 129 -12.13 -11.51 10.42
N PHE A 130 -11.91 -12.39 11.40
CA PHE A 130 -11.95 -12.01 12.82
C PHE A 130 -10.87 -11.00 13.19
N ASP A 131 -9.73 -10.94 12.47
CA ASP A 131 -8.69 -9.94 12.75
C ASP A 131 -9.19 -8.52 12.41
N ILE A 132 -10.08 -8.37 11.42
CA ILE A 132 -10.72 -7.08 11.11
C ILE A 132 -11.74 -6.77 12.22
N CYS A 133 -12.59 -7.75 12.51
CA CYS A 133 -13.76 -7.58 13.36
C CYS A 133 -13.45 -7.34 14.83
N THR A 134 -12.42 -8.02 15.33
CA THR A 134 -11.93 -7.75 16.67
C THR A 134 -11.39 -6.33 16.76
N ASN A 135 -10.71 -5.82 15.74
CA ASN A 135 -10.06 -4.51 15.77
C ASN A 135 -10.96 -3.34 15.37
N SER A 136 -12.22 -3.57 15.01
CA SER A 136 -13.18 -2.51 14.67
C SER A 136 -14.33 -2.39 15.66
N LYS A 137 -15.01 -1.25 15.62
CA LYS A 137 -16.27 -1.01 16.33
C LYS A 137 -17.16 -0.09 15.52
N VAL A 138 -18.46 -0.32 15.59
CA VAL A 138 -19.47 0.60 15.08
C VAL A 138 -20.24 1.21 16.25
N ILE A 139 -20.58 2.49 16.13
CA ILE A 139 -21.43 3.21 17.06
C ILE A 139 -22.59 3.80 16.25
N VAL A 140 -23.82 3.46 16.61
CA VAL A 140 -25.03 4.05 15.99
C VAL A 140 -25.63 5.08 16.94
N VAL A 141 -25.88 6.28 16.44
CA VAL A 141 -26.46 7.39 17.20
C VAL A 141 -27.79 7.79 16.58
N LYS A 142 -28.79 8.00 17.45
CA LYS A 142 -30.11 8.49 17.05
C LYS A 142 -30.22 9.98 17.37
N GLY A 143 -30.36 10.80 16.32
CA GLY A 143 -30.62 12.24 16.42
C GLY A 143 -32.12 12.59 16.42
N LEU A 144 -32.42 13.87 16.13
CA LEU A 144 -33.78 14.40 15.98
C LEU A 144 -34.41 13.95 14.64
N GLY A 145 -34.65 12.64 14.50
CA GLY A 145 -35.32 12.04 13.34
C GLY A 145 -34.42 11.24 12.40
N ASN A 146 -33.10 11.38 12.52
CA ASN A 146 -32.11 10.69 11.67
C ASN A 146 -31.25 9.73 12.51
N TYR A 147 -30.75 8.68 11.86
CA TYR A 147 -29.74 7.79 12.43
C TYR A 147 -28.41 8.04 11.72
N SER A 148 -27.34 8.09 12.51
CA SER A 148 -25.97 8.09 12.01
C SER A 148 -25.20 6.90 12.57
N ALA A 149 -24.20 6.44 11.83
CA ALA A 149 -23.27 5.42 12.28
C ALA A 149 -21.84 5.92 12.11
N GLU A 150 -21.00 5.63 13.10
CA GLU A 150 -19.56 5.85 13.07
C GLU A 150 -18.88 4.48 13.14
N PHE A 151 -18.10 4.14 12.13
CA PHE A 151 -17.16 3.03 12.17
C PHE A 151 -15.82 3.54 12.66
N ALA A 152 -15.22 2.87 13.64
CA ALA A 152 -13.89 3.17 14.17
C ALA A 152 -12.99 1.93 14.10
N TYR A 153 -11.80 2.07 13.51
CA TYR A 153 -10.77 1.04 13.52
C TYR A 153 -9.73 1.33 14.61
N THR A 154 -9.61 0.40 15.55
CA THR A 154 -8.77 0.51 16.77
C THR A 154 -7.54 -0.39 16.76
N GLY A 155 -7.26 -1.03 15.62
CA GLY A 155 -6.11 -1.93 15.48
C GLY A 155 -4.82 -1.28 15.96
N GLY A 156 -4.03 -2.00 16.76
CA GLY A 156 -2.70 -1.57 17.22
C GLY A 156 -2.64 -0.73 18.51
N ILE A 157 -3.78 -0.25 19.05
CA ILE A 157 -3.79 0.53 20.32
C ILE A 157 -4.36 -0.28 21.49
N PHE A 158 -5.37 -1.13 21.26
CA PHE A 158 -6.05 -1.89 22.34
C PHE A 158 -6.30 -3.36 22.03
N LYS A 159 -6.14 -3.75 20.77
CA LYS A 159 -6.39 -5.10 20.30
C LYS A 159 -5.25 -5.48 19.38
N ASP A 160 -4.75 -6.68 19.62
CA ASP A 160 -3.34 -6.97 19.49
C ASP A 160 -2.83 -7.10 18.05
N ARG A 161 -3.62 -6.77 17.01
CA ARG A 161 -3.24 -7.00 15.61
C ARG A 161 -3.60 -5.83 14.70
N ALA A 162 -2.66 -5.42 13.86
CA ALA A 162 -2.90 -4.52 12.74
C ALA A 162 -3.07 -5.32 11.45
N VAL A 163 -3.97 -4.85 10.59
CA VAL A 163 -4.20 -5.40 9.25
C VAL A 163 -3.44 -4.56 8.22
N PHE A 164 -2.63 -5.24 7.40
CA PHE A 164 -1.81 -4.59 6.39
C PHE A 164 -1.70 -5.45 5.13
N ALA A 165 -1.34 -4.83 4.01
CA ALA A 165 -1.02 -5.52 2.77
C ALA A 165 0.40 -5.19 2.31
N GLU A 166 1.12 -6.21 1.85
CA GLU A 166 2.37 -6.06 1.10
C GLU A 166 2.05 -6.00 -0.39
N ILE A 167 2.46 -4.92 -1.04
CA ILE A 167 2.30 -4.68 -2.48
C ILE A 167 3.69 -4.73 -3.11
N VAL A 168 3.94 -5.73 -3.96
CA VAL A 168 5.24 -5.94 -4.62
C VAL A 168 5.10 -5.70 -6.12
N TYR A 169 5.80 -4.68 -6.61
CA TYR A 169 5.86 -4.33 -8.03
C TYR A 169 7.32 -4.33 -8.51
N GLY A 170 7.79 -5.47 -9.01
CA GLY A 170 9.15 -5.63 -9.50
C GLY A 170 10.12 -5.68 -8.32
N ASN A 171 11.03 -4.71 -8.24
CA ASN A 171 12.00 -4.60 -7.14
C ASN A 171 11.52 -3.62 -6.05
N TYR A 172 10.37 -2.98 -6.24
CA TYR A 172 9.78 -2.08 -5.27
C TYR A 172 8.71 -2.79 -4.44
N SER A 173 8.73 -2.52 -3.13
CA SER A 173 7.72 -3.00 -2.19
C SER A 173 7.14 -1.83 -1.41
N GLN A 174 5.83 -1.85 -1.24
CA GLN A 174 5.08 -0.87 -0.48
C GLN A 174 4.10 -1.57 0.45
N VAL A 175 3.75 -0.89 1.53
CA VAL A 175 2.81 -1.40 2.53
C VAL A 175 1.57 -0.53 2.54
N PHE A 176 0.41 -1.15 2.45
CA PHE A 176 -0.88 -0.57 2.84
C PHE A 176 -1.15 -0.97 4.29
N VAL A 177 -1.60 -0.04 5.13
CA VAL A 177 -2.05 -0.36 6.49
C VAL A 177 -3.34 0.38 6.74
N ILE A 178 -4.32 -0.29 7.35
CA ILE A 178 -5.52 0.39 7.85
C ILE A 178 -5.08 1.28 9.02
N PRO A 179 -5.24 2.62 8.93
CA PRO A 179 -4.78 3.51 10.00
C PRO A 179 -5.51 3.23 11.32
N PHE A 180 -4.81 3.42 12.44
CA PHE A 180 -5.44 3.47 13.75
C PHE A 180 -6.20 4.78 13.92
N ASP A 181 -7.20 4.80 14.81
CA ASP A 181 -8.10 5.95 15.04
C ASP A 181 -8.80 6.42 13.76
N TYR A 182 -8.92 5.50 12.80
CA TYR A 182 -9.59 5.73 11.54
C TYR A 182 -11.10 5.66 11.73
N THR A 183 -11.81 6.74 11.41
CA THR A 183 -13.26 6.85 11.57
C THR A 183 -13.96 7.16 10.27
N ILE A 184 -15.05 6.45 9.98
CA ILE A 184 -15.97 6.75 8.87
C ILE A 184 -17.36 7.00 9.42
N ASN A 185 -18.01 8.04 8.93
CA ASN A 185 -19.38 8.38 9.28
C ASN A 185 -20.33 8.09 8.11
N ALA A 186 -21.54 7.62 8.44
CA ALA A 186 -22.66 7.48 7.51
C ALA A 186 -23.95 7.98 8.16
N GLU A 187 -24.87 8.50 7.35
CA GLU A 187 -26.18 8.99 7.76
C GLU A 187 -27.29 8.38 6.89
N ALA A 188 -28.45 8.11 7.48
CA ALA A 188 -29.66 7.67 6.78
C ALA A 188 -30.49 8.83 6.23
#